data_AF-A0A0J1F5N3-F1
#
_entry.id   AF-A0A0J1F5N3-F1
#
_cell.length_a   1.000
_cell.length_b   1.000
_cell.length_c   1.000
_cell.angle_alpha   90.00
_cell.angle_beta   90.00
_cell.angle_gamma   90.00
#
_symmetry.space_group_name_H-M   'P 1'
#
loop_
_entity.id
_entity.type
_entity.pdbx_description
1 polymer ?
#
loop_
_entity_poly.entity_id
_entity_poly.type
_entity_poly.pdbx_seq_one_letter_code
_entity_poly.pdbx_strand_id
1 'polypeptide(L)'
;MSGGAQFFCRGPLKSVGEENILKVFEERGVEVWFWAVKRGSWKPRKPLRSRQDPREQVPLRDGSACLAWENKGFTLWELLLVLALMGFLTGAFVPRFTSALVPIQKRAQEANAQKVEGALQLYRLDVGALPGNFEDLIRRPDGVKGWQGPYLKEWPLSGPPTVYAFDSYGRVTLSQ
;
A
#
# COMPACT_ATOMS: atom_id res chain seq x y z
N MET A 1 13.70 32.15 29.88
CA MET A 1 12.49 31.31 30.03
C MET A 1 12.62 30.08 29.15
N SER A 2 11.81 29.03 29.36
CA SER A 2 11.87 27.76 28.64
C SER A 2 10.51 27.38 28.04
N GLY A 3 10.51 26.54 27.00
CA GLY A 3 9.33 26.08 26.27
C GLY A 3 9.43 26.38 24.76
N GLY A 4 9.11 25.46 23.86
CA GLY A 4 8.72 24.06 24.08
C GLY A 4 8.06 23.45 22.85
N ALA A 5 8.84 23.04 21.85
CA ALA A 5 8.31 22.51 20.59
C ALA A 5 7.67 21.11 20.77
N GLN A 6 6.35 21.06 20.91
CA GLN A 6 5.59 19.81 21.02
C GLN A 6 5.46 19.12 19.64
N PHE A 7 6.38 18.19 19.35
CA PHE A 7 6.18 17.23 18.26
C PHE A 7 5.12 16.20 18.66
N PHE A 8 3.96 16.25 18.00
CA PHE A 8 2.82 15.38 18.32
C PHE A 8 3.08 13.92 17.92
N CYS A 9 2.87 12.99 18.86
CA CYS A 9 3.22 11.58 18.67
C CYS A 9 2.36 10.89 17.61
N ARG A 10 3.02 10.21 16.66
CA ARG A 10 2.37 9.34 15.68
C ARG A 10 1.99 8.02 16.35
N GLY A 11 0.71 7.87 16.71
CA GLY A 11 0.20 6.70 17.42
C GLY A 11 0.37 5.37 16.65
N PRO A 12 0.52 4.23 17.35
CA PRO A 12 0.69 2.92 16.72
C PRO A 12 -0.62 2.39 16.13
N LEU A 13 -0.56 1.83 14.92
CA LEU A 13 -1.67 1.05 14.35
C LEU A 13 -1.80 -0.28 15.11
N LYS A 14 -3.01 -0.57 15.62
CA LYS A 14 -3.32 -1.83 16.29
C LYS A 14 -3.62 -2.95 15.28
N SER A 15 -3.01 -4.11 15.53
CA SER A 15 -3.49 -5.48 15.28
C SER A 15 -4.51 -5.75 14.16
N VAL A 16 -4.11 -6.60 13.21
CA VAL A 16 -5.00 -7.60 12.60
C VAL A 16 -4.37 -8.97 12.88
N GLY A 17 -5.16 -9.98 13.26
CA GLY A 17 -4.67 -11.23 13.86
C GLY A 17 -3.78 -12.07 12.94
N GLU A 18 -2.73 -12.67 13.52
CA GLU A 18 -1.65 -13.38 12.82
C GLU A 18 -1.82 -14.92 12.87
N GLU A 19 -3.07 -15.39 12.98
CA GLU A 19 -3.39 -16.74 13.46
C GLU A 19 -4.27 -17.58 12.51
N ASN A 20 -3.80 -17.81 11.28
CA ASN A 20 -4.08 -19.05 10.51
C ASN A 20 -3.12 -19.28 9.31
N ILE A 21 -1.86 -18.86 9.44
CA ILE A 21 -0.87 -18.85 8.32
C ILE A 21 -0.59 -20.26 7.75
N LEU A 22 -0.66 -21.31 8.60
CA LEU A 22 -0.26 -22.68 8.25
C LEU A 22 -1.32 -23.52 7.50
N LYS A 23 -2.45 -22.92 7.07
CA LYS A 23 -3.47 -23.60 6.22
C LYS A 23 -3.59 -23.02 4.81
N VAL A 24 -2.69 -22.11 4.41
CA VAL A 24 -2.69 -21.43 3.11
C VAL A 24 -1.68 -22.06 2.11
N PHE A 25 -0.91 -23.05 2.54
CA PHE A 25 0.35 -23.44 1.89
C PHE A 25 0.22 -24.39 0.67
N GLU A 26 -0.97 -24.92 0.39
CA GLU A 26 -1.14 -26.12 -0.47
C GLU A 26 -1.25 -25.83 -1.99
N GLU A 27 -1.66 -24.63 -2.41
CA GLU A 27 -2.19 -24.40 -3.77
C GLU A 27 -1.45 -23.28 -4.54
N ARG A 28 -0.48 -23.69 -5.37
CA ARG A 28 0.23 -22.91 -6.43
C ARG A 28 1.29 -21.92 -5.90
N GLY A 29 2.41 -22.48 -5.43
CA GLY A 29 3.57 -21.74 -4.90
C GLY A 29 4.41 -20.99 -5.94
N VAL A 30 3.88 -19.92 -6.53
CA VAL A 30 4.56 -19.13 -7.60
C VAL A 30 4.47 -17.63 -7.35
N GLU A 31 3.29 -17.03 -7.15
CA GLU A 31 3.12 -15.57 -7.08
C GLU A 31 4.06 -14.89 -6.03
N VAL A 32 4.52 -15.66 -5.04
CA VAL A 32 5.60 -15.36 -4.08
C VAL A 32 6.91 -14.85 -4.72
N TRP A 33 7.44 -15.50 -5.76
CA TRP A 33 8.74 -15.13 -6.36
C TRP A 33 8.67 -13.75 -7.04
N PHE A 34 7.60 -13.49 -7.79
CA PHE A 34 7.38 -12.21 -8.44
C PHE A 34 7.11 -11.10 -7.42
N TRP A 35 6.39 -11.43 -6.34
CA TRP A 35 6.13 -10.54 -5.21
C TRP A 35 7.38 -10.22 -4.37
N ALA A 36 8.42 -11.08 -4.38
CA ALA A 36 9.70 -10.83 -3.71
C ALA A 36 10.60 -9.87 -4.51
N VAL A 37 10.67 -10.02 -5.84
CA VAL A 37 11.48 -9.15 -6.72
C VAL A 37 10.85 -7.76 -6.87
N LYS A 38 9.51 -7.68 -7.00
CA LYS A 38 8.81 -6.41 -7.27
C LYS A 38 8.63 -5.50 -6.05
N ARG A 39 9.00 -5.96 -4.84
CA ARG A 39 8.95 -5.17 -3.60
C ARG A 39 10.37 -4.83 -3.13
N GLY A 40 10.89 -3.71 -3.62
CA GLY A 40 12.26 -3.24 -3.40
C GLY A 40 12.60 -2.88 -1.94
N SER A 41 12.77 -3.89 -1.08
CA SER A 41 13.29 -3.75 0.29
C SER A 41 14.75 -4.19 0.40
N TRP A 42 15.61 -3.67 -0.47
CA TRP A 42 17.06 -3.73 -0.26
C TRP A 42 17.41 -2.87 0.95
N LYS A 43 17.34 -3.47 2.15
CA LYS A 43 17.80 -2.86 3.40
C LYS A 43 19.32 -2.69 3.25
N PRO A 44 19.88 -1.47 3.21
CA PRO A 44 21.32 -1.31 3.14
C PRO A 44 21.95 -1.97 4.37
N ARG A 45 23.02 -2.75 4.17
CA ARG A 45 23.81 -3.23 5.32
C ARG A 45 24.32 -1.99 6.05
N LYS A 46 24.19 -1.99 7.38
CA LYS A 46 24.75 -0.95 8.24
C LYS A 46 26.23 -0.79 7.89
N PRO A 47 26.78 0.44 7.75
CA PRO A 47 28.22 0.58 7.60
C PRO A 47 28.88 -0.10 8.80
N LEU A 48 29.75 -1.08 8.54
CA LEU A 48 30.59 -1.64 9.59
C LEU A 48 31.40 -0.47 10.15
N ARG A 49 31.18 -0.13 11.42
CA ARG A 49 31.89 0.97 12.07
C ARG A 49 33.38 0.63 12.01
N SER A 50 34.12 1.43 11.25
CA SER A 50 35.55 1.29 11.06
C SER A 50 36.26 1.49 12.39
N ARG A 51 36.50 0.39 13.11
CA ARG A 51 37.51 0.33 14.15
C ARG A 51 38.85 0.39 13.43
N GLN A 52 39.34 1.60 13.21
CA GLN A 52 40.68 1.83 12.68
C GLN A 52 41.67 1.35 13.74
N ASP A 53 42.20 0.15 13.54
CA ASP A 53 43.25 -0.41 14.39
C ASP A 53 44.61 -0.10 13.73
N PRO A 54 45.44 0.82 14.27
CA PRO A 54 46.58 1.40 13.51
C PRO A 54 47.79 0.47 13.32
N ARG A 55 47.62 -0.86 13.35
CA ARG A 55 48.70 -1.83 13.49
C ARG A 55 48.71 -3.00 12.50
N GLU A 56 47.72 -3.14 11.63
CA GLU A 56 47.67 -4.25 10.66
C GLU A 56 48.26 -3.86 9.28
N GLN A 57 49.60 -3.82 9.19
CA GLN A 57 50.30 -3.67 7.92
C GLN A 57 50.42 -5.03 7.20
N VAL A 58 49.36 -5.43 6.49
CA VAL A 58 49.41 -6.58 5.57
C VAL A 58 50.26 -6.21 4.34
N PRO A 59 51.31 -6.98 3.99
CA PRO A 59 52.12 -6.68 2.82
C PRO A 59 51.29 -6.82 1.53
N LEU A 60 51.44 -5.85 0.63
CA LEU A 60 50.75 -5.85 -0.67
C LEU A 60 51.28 -6.99 -1.55
N ARG A 61 50.52 -8.08 -1.62
CA ARG A 61 50.76 -9.15 -2.57
C ARG A 61 50.35 -8.76 -3.99
N ASP A 62 51.33 -8.84 -4.88
CA ASP A 62 51.23 -9.19 -6.30
C ASP A 62 49.87 -8.90 -6.98
N GLY A 63 49.76 -7.75 -7.67
CA GLY A 63 48.62 -7.37 -8.50
C GLY A 63 48.50 -8.16 -9.81
N SER A 64 48.68 -9.48 -9.79
CA SER A 64 48.75 -10.37 -10.96
C SER A 64 47.80 -11.57 -10.88
N ALA A 65 46.65 -11.38 -10.24
CA ALA A 65 45.49 -12.28 -10.35
C ALA A 65 44.32 -11.55 -11.06
N CYS A 66 44.51 -11.20 -12.32
CA CYS A 66 43.36 -10.88 -13.19
C CYS A 66 42.50 -12.13 -13.28
N LEU A 67 41.34 -12.12 -12.61
CA LEU A 67 40.33 -13.17 -12.71
C LEU A 67 39.64 -13.08 -14.08
N ALA A 68 40.37 -13.48 -15.12
CA ALA A 68 39.81 -13.76 -16.42
C ALA A 68 38.76 -14.86 -16.24
N TRP A 69 37.49 -14.50 -16.33
CA TRP A 69 36.45 -15.50 -16.55
C TRP A 69 36.74 -16.16 -17.90
N GLU A 70 37.30 -17.36 -17.84
CA GLU A 70 37.50 -18.23 -18.98
C GLU A 70 36.15 -18.39 -19.69
N ASN A 71 36.08 -17.99 -20.96
CA ASN A 71 34.83 -17.88 -21.72
C ASN A 71 34.25 -19.26 -22.06
N LYS A 72 33.67 -19.92 -21.05
CA LYS A 72 32.94 -21.17 -21.20
C LYS A 72 31.72 -20.93 -22.08
N GLY A 73 31.76 -21.48 -23.29
CA GLY A 73 30.65 -21.38 -24.24
C GLY A 73 29.38 -21.96 -23.65
N PHE A 74 28.27 -21.24 -23.80
CA PHE A 74 26.95 -21.66 -23.33
C PHE A 74 26.60 -23.05 -23.86
N THR A 75 26.18 -23.96 -22.97
CA THR A 75 25.74 -25.28 -23.43
C THR A 75 24.31 -25.20 -23.95
N LEU A 76 23.98 -25.94 -25.02
CA LEU A 76 22.63 -25.90 -25.59
C LEU A 76 21.56 -26.37 -24.57
N TRP A 77 21.93 -27.32 -23.71
CA TRP A 77 21.08 -27.83 -22.63
C TRP A 77 20.71 -26.77 -21.58
N GLU A 78 21.63 -25.86 -21.28
CA GLU A 78 21.47 -24.79 -20.30
C GLU A 78 20.47 -23.73 -20.77
N LEU A 79 20.49 -23.38 -22.06
CA LEU A 79 19.45 -22.55 -22.66
C LEU A 79 18.11 -23.30 -22.77
N LEU A 80 18.14 -24.57 -23.17
CA LEU A 80 16.94 -25.43 -23.30
C LEU A 80 16.19 -25.56 -21.96
N LEU A 81 16.91 -25.84 -20.88
CA LEU A 81 16.35 -26.00 -19.54
C LEU A 81 15.81 -24.67 -18.99
N VAL A 82 16.48 -23.55 -19.24
CA VAL A 82 15.97 -22.21 -18.88
C VAL A 82 14.65 -21.90 -19.59
N LEU A 83 14.54 -22.18 -20.89
CA LEU A 83 13.30 -21.96 -21.64
C LEU A 83 12.18 -22.93 -21.23
N ALA A 84 12.50 -24.20 -20.99
CA ALA A 84 11.55 -25.20 -20.50
C ALA A 84 11.00 -24.82 -19.12
N LEU A 85 11.86 -24.38 -18.19
CA LEU A 85 11.42 -23.88 -16.89
C LEU A 85 10.61 -22.59 -17.03
N MET A 86 11.02 -21.61 -17.84
CA MET A 86 10.24 -20.39 -18.06
C MET A 86 8.83 -20.68 -18.60
N GLY A 87 8.68 -21.65 -19.51
CA GLY A 87 7.37 -22.10 -20.00
C GLY A 87 6.52 -22.75 -18.91
N PHE A 88 7.10 -23.72 -18.18
CA PHE A 88 6.42 -24.43 -17.09
C PHE A 88 5.96 -23.47 -15.96
N LEU A 89 6.85 -22.58 -15.54
CA LEU A 89 6.59 -21.56 -14.53
C LEU A 89 5.48 -20.61 -15.01
N THR A 90 5.59 -20.05 -16.22
CA THR A 90 4.57 -19.11 -16.75
C THR A 90 3.17 -19.74 -16.82
N GLY A 91 3.07 -21.02 -17.19
CA GLY A 91 1.78 -21.72 -17.27
C GLY A 91 1.06 -21.90 -15.92
N ALA A 92 1.81 -22.07 -14.82
CA ALA A 92 1.23 -22.33 -13.50
C ALA A 92 0.95 -21.06 -12.65
N PHE A 93 1.50 -19.88 -13.03
CA PHE A 93 1.59 -18.69 -12.17
C PHE A 93 0.49 -17.62 -12.38
N VAL A 94 -0.62 -17.99 -13.04
CA VAL A 94 -1.67 -17.05 -13.48
C VAL A 94 -2.78 -16.70 -12.45
N PRO A 95 -3.34 -17.64 -11.65
CA PRO A 95 -4.79 -17.56 -11.37
C PRO A 95 -5.26 -16.98 -10.00
N ARG A 96 -4.41 -16.41 -9.12
CA ARG A 96 -4.86 -16.07 -7.75
C ARG A 96 -5.03 -14.58 -7.43
N PHE A 97 -4.46 -13.64 -8.19
CA PHE A 97 -4.55 -12.21 -7.89
C PHE A 97 -5.97 -11.57 -7.93
N THR A 98 -6.93 -12.10 -8.71
CA THR A 98 -8.20 -11.40 -8.98
C THR A 98 -9.22 -11.47 -7.83
N SER A 99 -9.27 -12.58 -7.10
CA SER A 99 -10.29 -12.82 -6.06
C SER A 99 -10.16 -11.90 -4.84
N ALA A 100 -8.97 -11.38 -4.58
CA ALA A 100 -8.72 -10.44 -3.49
C ALA A 100 -9.26 -9.01 -3.76
N LEU A 101 -9.43 -8.62 -5.03
CA LEU A 101 -9.80 -7.24 -5.40
C LEU A 101 -11.26 -6.92 -5.06
N VAL A 102 -12.19 -7.85 -5.30
CA VAL A 102 -13.63 -7.68 -5.06
C VAL A 102 -13.96 -7.33 -3.59
N PRO A 103 -13.50 -8.08 -2.57
CA PRO A 103 -13.79 -7.72 -1.17
C PRO A 103 -13.07 -6.44 -0.71
N ILE A 104 -11.91 -6.09 -1.29
CA ILE A 104 -11.23 -4.83 -1.00
C ILE A 104 -12.05 -3.64 -1.52
N GLN A 105 -12.59 -3.73 -2.75
CA GLN A 105 -13.47 -2.69 -3.29
C GLN A 105 -14.72 -2.49 -2.43
N LYS A 106 -15.41 -3.57 -2.02
CA LYS A 106 -16.60 -3.46 -1.15
C LYS A 106 -16.29 -2.78 0.18
N ARG A 107 -15.21 -3.18 0.85
CA ARG A 107 -14.77 -2.56 2.12
C ARG A 107 -14.34 -1.09 1.94
N ALA A 108 -13.78 -0.73 0.79
CA ALA A 108 -13.48 0.66 0.46
C ALA A 108 -14.76 1.50 0.25
N GLN A 109 -15.80 0.96 -0.40
CA GLN A 109 -17.11 1.62 -0.49
C GLN A 109 -17.73 1.85 0.89
N GLU A 110 -17.77 0.82 1.73
CA GLU A 110 -18.32 0.89 3.09
C GLU A 110 -17.59 1.95 3.94
N ALA A 111 -16.26 1.95 3.92
CA ALA A 111 -15.44 2.93 4.62
C ALA A 111 -15.51 4.35 4.00
N ASN A 112 -15.91 4.49 2.74
CA ASN A 112 -16.11 5.80 2.10
C ASN A 112 -17.50 6.36 2.39
N ALA A 113 -18.54 5.54 2.34
CA ALA A 113 -19.91 5.93 2.73
C ALA A 113 -19.94 6.46 4.18
N GLN A 114 -19.26 5.77 5.10
CA GLN A 114 -19.15 6.21 6.51
C GLN A 114 -18.48 7.59 6.68
N LYS A 115 -17.53 7.97 5.82
CA LYS A 115 -16.92 9.32 5.84
C LYS A 115 -17.92 10.38 5.39
N VAL A 116 -18.68 10.10 4.32
CA VAL A 116 -19.69 11.03 3.80
C VAL A 116 -20.85 11.17 4.79
N GLU A 117 -21.29 10.08 5.40
CA GLU A 117 -22.30 10.09 6.48
C GLU A 117 -21.82 10.91 7.69
N GLY A 118 -20.58 10.72 8.15
CA GLY A 118 -20.00 11.54 9.21
C GLY A 118 -19.91 13.03 8.86
N ALA A 119 -19.59 13.37 7.61
CA ALA A 119 -19.58 14.74 7.11
C ALA A 119 -20.99 15.36 7.05
N LEU A 120 -22.00 14.60 6.59
CA LEU A 120 -23.42 15.02 6.58
C LEU A 120 -23.96 15.24 8.00
N GLN A 121 -23.61 14.35 8.95
CA GLN A 121 -23.98 14.51 10.35
C GLN A 121 -23.34 15.77 10.97
N LEU A 122 -22.06 16.05 10.68
CA LEU A 122 -21.37 17.23 11.19
C LEU A 122 -21.90 18.54 10.58
N TYR A 123 -22.16 18.58 9.27
CA TYR A 123 -22.87 19.70 8.63
C TYR A 123 -24.23 19.94 9.30
N ARG A 124 -24.99 18.87 9.58
CA ARG A 124 -26.31 18.97 10.23
C ARG A 124 -26.25 19.50 11.67
N LEU A 125 -25.18 19.21 12.41
CA LEU A 125 -24.96 19.78 13.76
C LEU A 125 -24.68 21.29 13.71
N ASP A 126 -23.96 21.75 12.69
CA ASP A 126 -23.54 23.16 12.55
C ASP A 126 -24.60 24.07 11.90
N VAL A 127 -25.33 23.53 10.91
CA VAL A 127 -26.30 24.28 10.09
C VAL A 127 -27.75 23.98 10.49
N GLY A 128 -28.01 22.89 11.22
CA GLY A 128 -29.35 22.43 11.63
C GLY A 128 -30.14 21.71 10.52
N ALA A 129 -29.72 21.82 9.27
CA ALA A 129 -30.29 21.15 8.10
C ALA A 129 -29.26 20.24 7.41
N LEU A 130 -29.72 19.34 6.54
CA LEU A 130 -28.83 18.65 5.61
C LEU A 130 -28.52 19.53 4.38
N PRO A 131 -27.38 19.32 3.70
CA PRO A 131 -27.06 20.03 2.47
C PRO A 131 -27.98 19.60 1.32
N GLY A 132 -28.09 20.46 0.30
CA GLY A 132 -28.83 20.13 -0.92
C GLY A 132 -27.98 19.33 -1.90
N ASN A 133 -26.67 19.61 -1.94
CA ASN A 133 -25.71 18.93 -2.81
C ASN A 133 -24.49 18.46 -2.01
N PHE A 134 -23.79 17.42 -2.48
CA PHE A 134 -22.52 17.00 -1.87
C PHE A 134 -21.42 18.07 -1.95
N GLU A 135 -21.54 19.03 -2.86
CA GLU A 135 -20.59 20.14 -3.01
C GLU A 135 -20.53 21.02 -1.76
N ASP A 136 -21.67 21.17 -1.05
CA ASP A 136 -21.84 21.95 0.18
C ASP A 136 -20.98 21.44 1.36
N LEU A 137 -20.50 20.19 1.28
CA LEU A 137 -19.60 19.55 2.24
C LEU A 137 -18.12 19.92 2.00
N ILE A 138 -17.75 20.30 0.78
CA ILE A 138 -16.38 20.62 0.36
C ILE A 138 -16.20 22.14 0.22
N ARG A 139 -17.20 22.83 -0.31
CA ARG A 139 -17.26 24.28 -0.49
C ARG A 139 -18.40 24.85 0.34
N ARG A 140 -18.28 26.09 0.79
CA ARG A 140 -19.36 26.76 1.50
C ARG A 140 -20.49 27.13 0.52
N PRO A 141 -21.74 26.70 0.73
CA PRO A 141 -22.88 27.17 -0.03
C PRO A 141 -23.26 28.61 0.37
N ASP A 142 -23.76 29.38 -0.60
CA ASP A 142 -24.21 30.75 -0.39
C ASP A 142 -25.45 30.82 0.53
N GLY A 143 -25.56 31.92 1.28
CA GLY A 143 -26.66 32.17 2.22
C GLY A 143 -26.63 31.38 3.53
N VAL A 144 -25.86 30.28 3.62
CA VAL A 144 -25.82 29.44 4.82
C VAL A 144 -25.07 30.11 5.98
N LYS A 145 -25.73 30.14 7.14
CA LYS A 145 -25.20 30.52 8.45
C LYS A 145 -24.83 29.27 9.24
N GLY A 146 -23.77 29.32 10.05
CA GLY A 146 -23.33 28.18 10.89
C GLY A 146 -22.23 27.31 10.29
N TRP A 147 -22.06 27.27 8.96
CA TRP A 147 -20.99 26.50 8.29
C TRP A 147 -19.59 26.83 8.86
N GLN A 148 -18.93 25.84 9.46
CA GLN A 148 -17.65 26.03 10.18
C GLN A 148 -16.41 25.68 9.34
N GLY A 149 -16.55 24.86 8.29
CA GLY A 149 -15.44 24.50 7.41
C GLY A 149 -15.78 23.37 6.43
N PRO A 150 -14.84 22.94 5.57
CA PRO A 150 -15.02 21.78 4.70
C PRO A 150 -15.12 20.50 5.54
N TYR A 151 -16.35 19.99 5.68
CA TYR A 151 -16.67 18.71 6.33
C TYR A 151 -16.05 17.51 5.59
N LEU A 152 -15.80 17.68 4.29
CA LEU A 152 -15.12 16.71 3.43
C LEU A 152 -13.98 17.40 2.68
N LYS A 153 -12.76 16.86 2.78
CA LYS A 153 -11.56 17.45 2.15
C LYS A 153 -11.48 17.23 0.64
N GLU A 154 -11.90 16.05 0.22
CA GLU A 154 -11.86 15.55 -1.15
C GLU A 154 -12.98 14.51 -1.31
N TRP A 155 -13.57 14.40 -2.50
CA TRP A 155 -14.57 13.38 -2.76
C TRP A 155 -13.92 11.99 -2.68
N PRO A 156 -14.44 11.05 -1.88
CA PRO A 156 -13.82 9.74 -1.71
C PRO A 156 -13.90 8.95 -3.02
N LEU A 157 -12.77 8.82 -3.70
CA LEU A 157 -12.64 8.06 -4.94
C LEU A 157 -13.16 6.63 -4.76
N SER A 158 -14.28 6.38 -5.42
CA SER A 158 -14.80 5.04 -5.67
C SER A 158 -13.99 4.34 -6.78
N GLY A 159 -14.19 3.04 -6.96
CA GLY A 159 -13.62 2.28 -8.06
C GLY A 159 -14.48 2.41 -9.32
N PRO A 160 -15.47 1.52 -9.53
CA PRO A 160 -16.53 1.77 -10.50
C PRO A 160 -17.36 3.01 -10.10
N PRO A 161 -18.08 3.65 -11.03
CA PRO A 161 -18.81 4.89 -10.77
C PRO A 161 -20.09 4.65 -9.96
N THR A 162 -19.96 4.41 -8.65
CA THR A 162 -21.08 4.40 -7.70
C THR A 162 -21.57 5.82 -7.43
N VAL A 163 -22.86 6.06 -7.67
CA VAL A 163 -23.54 7.27 -7.21
C VAL A 163 -23.91 7.07 -5.74
N TYR A 164 -23.41 7.95 -4.88
CA TYR A 164 -23.84 8.02 -3.49
C TYR A 164 -25.16 8.80 -3.45
N ALA A 165 -26.15 8.30 -2.71
CA ALA A 165 -27.38 9.03 -2.37
C ALA A 165 -27.49 9.13 -0.85
N PHE A 166 -28.27 10.07 -0.33
CA PHE A 166 -28.58 10.15 1.09
C PHE A 166 -30.09 10.28 1.34
N ASP A 167 -30.57 9.67 2.43
CA ASP A 167 -31.94 9.85 2.89
C ASP A 167 -32.11 11.18 3.66
N SER A 168 -33.36 11.58 3.94
CA SER A 168 -33.69 12.77 4.73
C SER A 168 -33.25 12.70 6.20
N TYR A 169 -32.70 11.55 6.64
CA TYR A 169 -32.14 11.36 7.98
C TYR A 169 -30.61 11.54 7.97
N GLY A 170 -29.96 11.44 6.81
CA GLY A 170 -28.52 11.60 6.58
C GLY A 170 -27.74 10.32 6.35
N ARG A 171 -28.43 9.16 6.20
CA ARG A 171 -27.77 7.88 5.91
C ARG A 171 -27.43 7.80 4.43
N VAL A 172 -26.20 7.38 4.14
CA VAL A 172 -25.68 7.27 2.78
C VAL A 172 -25.97 5.87 2.23
N THR A 173 -26.71 5.80 1.12
CA THR A 173 -26.96 4.56 0.39
C THR A 173 -26.04 4.48 -0.83
N LEU A 174 -25.47 3.29 -1.04
CA LEU A 174 -24.71 2.95 -2.25
C LEU A 174 -25.68 2.45 -3.31
N SER A 175 -25.90 3.22 -4.38
CA SER A 175 -26.51 2.64 -5.58
C SER A 175 -25.50 1.71 -6.24
N GLN A 176 -25.90 0.45 -6.43
CA GLN A 176 -25.19 -0.51 -7.28
C GLN A 176 -25.79 -0.51 -8.70
#